data_AF-A0A2E9R7M5-F1
#
_entry.id   AF-A0A2E9R7M5-F1
#
_cell.length_a   1.000
_cell.length_b   1.000
_cell.length_c   1.000
_cell.angle_alpha   90.00
_cell.angle_beta   90.00
_cell.angle_gamma   90.00
#
_symmetry.space_group_name_H-M   'P 1'
#
loop_
_entity.id
_entity.type
_entity.pdbx_description
1 polymer ?
#
loop_
_entity_poly.entity_id
_entity_poly.type
_entity_poly.pdbx_seq_one_letter_code
_entity_poly.pdbx_strand_id
1 'polypeptide(L)'
;MGCSTIVPSPHQPHWTSYVYYVVMLCPCGHSYYYPSRKQILLDEVTPEKLVEEINSIPQRIDTHCSQCGKSAEATHARRAVVGYGMPDRSGCILCDFVIEEGETKRIRFRFDATSDPIQYFREHPDYFRTRPPDGSPDFIDDELCIEELNRVLSVRSSWNAVLYDALDHGAAFRKVQDGYYIFATTTQNSVEVECQMRELADEDFWYHFQNETIPRRRLLGIERWSEKQRESAGLTDGIYSEWLDEEVVKALQEQRVHAMAFTIDSIALQRCANAADHFGVSIDEIIPQDGGDPQWWMTTHTGISRKFPPLELLQLTAIYKGRLLSDQIWTTFEQLMKSINREERVFERFSHRLPPGYSAQWTDPGKLLICNKDNPLELLTFAHIADNVEPTDDEALGRLVSWLVSHKSCECNRYVGKRLMSKSRFQECSHELLQDPAAFVFRERGDDLVEIYTDECEHHVIYGLRTVNGDVERAEALFQRDLPVQRYSLRYVTRKGFLRGVQMVALMGRDAASIAAHPALLKGVLSDLKIRFGDRVKIFAPFNGIITIGSADMDESKLEKFAYDVARDMPEQPELKSDHLSYHGMLELADEPLGQFELEAHQTHSTRS
;
A
#
# COMPACT_ATOMS: atom_id res chain seq x y z
N MET A 1 -4.52 -4.92 12.26
CA MET A 1 -4.51 -5.67 10.98
C MET A 1 -3.24 -5.29 10.22
N GLY A 2 -2.65 -6.24 9.50
CA GLY A 2 -1.26 -6.17 9.04
C GLY A 2 -1.00 -4.99 8.10
N CYS A 3 0.02 -4.19 8.41
CA CYS A 3 0.67 -3.34 7.42
C CYS A 3 1.18 -4.25 6.31
N SER A 4 0.50 -4.23 5.16
CA SER A 4 0.99 -4.91 3.97
C SER A 4 2.29 -4.22 3.58
N THR A 5 3.41 -4.90 3.76
CA THR A 5 4.62 -4.60 3.00
C THR A 5 4.23 -4.83 1.55
N ILE A 6 3.93 -3.76 0.82
CA ILE A 6 3.65 -3.83 -0.61
C ILE A 6 4.92 -4.38 -1.25
N VAL A 7 4.93 -5.68 -1.53
CA VAL A 7 5.98 -6.29 -2.31
C VAL A 7 5.71 -5.94 -3.78
N PRO A 8 6.73 -5.48 -4.54
CA PRO A 8 6.60 -5.23 -5.96
C PRO A 8 5.90 -6.38 -6.68
N SER A 9 4.89 -6.06 -7.47
CA SER A 9 4.31 -7.00 -8.43
C SER A 9 5.44 -7.63 -9.28
N PRO A 10 5.46 -8.97 -9.44
CA PRO A 10 6.52 -9.68 -10.17
C PRO A 10 6.61 -9.29 -11.65
N HIS A 11 5.62 -8.59 -12.21
CA HIS A 11 5.48 -8.34 -13.64
C HIS A 11 5.76 -6.90 -14.09
N GLN A 12 6.39 -6.05 -13.29
CA GLN A 12 6.83 -4.77 -13.85
C GLN A 12 8.08 -4.99 -14.71
N PRO A 13 8.00 -4.76 -16.04
CA PRO A 13 9.16 -4.84 -16.90
C PRO A 13 10.21 -3.84 -16.44
N HIS A 14 11.42 -4.33 -16.17
CA HIS A 14 12.56 -3.48 -15.88
C HIS A 14 13.14 -2.98 -17.18
N TRP A 15 13.22 -1.66 -17.31
CA TRP A 15 13.76 -1.03 -18.50
C TRP A 15 15.16 -0.51 -18.19
N THR A 16 16.13 -0.91 -19.00
CA THR A 16 17.44 -0.25 -19.04
C THR A 16 17.48 0.72 -20.22
N SER A 17 18.38 1.71 -20.16
CA SER A 17 18.60 2.64 -21.27
C SER A 17 19.97 2.40 -21.85
N TYR A 18 20.06 2.31 -23.18
CA TYR A 18 21.32 2.55 -23.86
C TYR A 18 21.23 3.83 -24.67
N VAL A 19 22.38 4.46 -24.82
CA VAL A 19 22.55 5.67 -25.62
C VAL A 19 23.55 5.38 -26.70
N TYR A 20 23.34 5.95 -27.87
CA TYR A 20 24.31 5.84 -28.94
C TYR A 20 24.48 7.15 -29.68
N TYR A 21 25.69 7.33 -30.21
CA TYR A 21 26.10 8.49 -30.97
C TYR A 21 26.67 8.00 -32.29
N VAL A 22 26.07 8.43 -33.40
CA VAL A 22 26.57 8.12 -34.75
C VAL A 22 27.22 9.36 -35.35
N VAL A 23 28.44 9.20 -35.86
CA VAL A 23 29.14 10.21 -36.65
C VAL A 23 28.69 10.11 -38.10
N MET A 24 28.03 11.17 -38.56
CA MET A 24 27.53 11.32 -39.92
C MET A 24 28.48 12.16 -40.75
N LEU A 25 28.66 11.78 -42.01
CA LEU A 25 29.36 12.57 -43.03
C LEU A 25 28.41 12.75 -44.23
N CYS A 26 27.84 13.94 -44.35
CA CYS A 26 26.96 14.26 -45.46
C CYS A 26 27.76 14.30 -46.79
N PRO A 27 27.15 13.98 -47.94
CA PRO A 27 27.79 14.16 -49.26
C PRO A 27 28.25 15.60 -49.55
N CYS A 28 27.74 16.59 -48.83
CA CYS A 28 28.21 17.98 -48.92
C CYS A 28 29.52 18.25 -48.12
N GLY A 29 30.10 17.24 -47.47
CA GLY A 29 31.34 17.31 -46.72
C GLY A 29 31.20 17.67 -45.24
N HIS A 30 29.99 17.99 -44.75
CA HIS A 30 29.77 18.33 -43.35
C HIS A 30 29.66 17.10 -42.47
N SER A 31 30.37 17.11 -41.34
CA SER A 31 30.25 16.12 -40.28
C SER A 31 29.35 16.62 -39.16
N TYR A 32 28.49 15.74 -38.63
CA TYR A 32 27.61 16.02 -37.50
C TYR A 32 27.30 14.73 -36.73
N TYR A 33 26.75 14.86 -35.53
CA TYR A 33 26.45 13.74 -34.66
C TYR A 33 24.94 13.49 -34.57
N TYR A 34 24.55 12.23 -34.54
CA TYR A 34 23.19 11.79 -34.26
C TYR A 34 23.17 11.09 -32.88
N PRO A 35 22.83 11.83 -31.81
CA PRO A 35 22.60 11.22 -30.51
C PRO A 35 21.21 10.59 -30.46
N SER A 36 21.10 9.41 -29.88
CA SER A 36 19.82 8.76 -29.62
C SER A 36 19.85 8.00 -28.32
N ARG A 37 18.68 7.86 -27.70
CA ARG A 37 18.45 7.13 -26.47
C ARG A 37 17.31 6.16 -26.71
N LYS A 38 17.50 4.91 -26.31
CA LYS A 38 16.46 3.90 -26.33
C LYS A 38 16.35 3.20 -24.98
N GLN A 39 15.13 2.75 -24.70
CA GLN A 39 14.83 1.87 -23.58
C GLN A 39 14.68 0.46 -24.13
N ILE A 40 15.24 -0.51 -23.42
CA ILE A 40 15.09 -1.93 -23.71
C ILE A 40 14.73 -2.66 -22.42
N LEU A 41 13.96 -3.73 -22.54
CA LEU A 41 13.66 -4.59 -21.41
C LEU A 41 14.93 -5.29 -20.95
N LEU A 42 15.27 -5.20 -19.67
CA LEU A 42 16.48 -5.79 -19.11
C LEU A 42 16.53 -7.30 -19.35
N ASP A 43 15.40 -7.98 -19.15
CA ASP A 43 15.23 -9.42 -19.40
C ASP A 43 15.40 -9.80 -20.90
N GLU A 44 15.35 -8.82 -21.81
CA GLU A 44 15.60 -9.02 -23.24
C GLU A 44 17.02 -8.66 -23.65
N VAL A 45 17.89 -8.18 -22.78
CA VAL A 45 19.28 -7.89 -23.16
C VAL A 45 20.07 -9.19 -23.04
N THR A 46 20.60 -9.67 -24.16
CA THR A 46 21.62 -10.73 -24.22
C THR A 46 22.79 -10.23 -25.07
N PRO A 47 23.99 -10.82 -24.99
CA PRO A 47 25.10 -10.50 -25.89
C PRO A 47 24.69 -10.53 -27.37
N GLU A 48 23.92 -11.54 -27.78
CA GLU A 48 23.44 -11.69 -29.16
C GLU A 48 22.51 -10.55 -29.54
N LYS A 49 21.53 -10.24 -28.68
CA LYS A 49 20.59 -9.14 -28.92
C LYS A 49 21.27 -7.78 -28.88
N LEU A 50 22.32 -7.60 -28.08
CA LEU A 50 23.13 -6.38 -28.08
C LEU A 50 23.87 -6.20 -29.42
N VAL A 51 24.42 -7.29 -29.98
CA VAL A 51 25.05 -7.29 -31.31
C VAL A 51 24.03 -7.05 -32.42
N GLU A 52 22.86 -7.69 -32.37
CA GLU A 52 21.74 -7.43 -33.29
C GLU A 52 21.32 -5.96 -33.24
N GLU A 53 21.21 -5.39 -32.04
CA GLU A 53 20.86 -3.99 -31.83
C GLU A 53 21.94 -3.08 -32.43
N ILE A 54 23.23 -3.32 -32.16
CA ILE A 54 24.36 -2.60 -32.75
C ILE A 54 24.32 -2.62 -34.29
N ASN A 55 24.06 -3.79 -34.89
CA ASN A 55 23.98 -3.96 -36.33
C ASN A 55 22.78 -3.24 -36.96
N SER A 56 21.73 -2.99 -36.18
CA SER A 56 20.52 -2.30 -36.64
C SER A 56 20.63 -0.76 -36.59
N ILE A 57 21.57 -0.20 -35.81
CA ILE A 57 21.71 1.25 -35.60
C ILE A 57 21.85 2.03 -36.91
N PRO A 58 22.69 1.64 -37.89
CA PRO A 58 22.84 2.39 -39.14
C PRO A 58 21.53 2.56 -39.91
N GLN A 59 20.63 1.56 -39.83
CA GLN A 59 19.36 1.54 -40.55
C GLN A 59 18.28 2.41 -39.88
N ARG A 60 18.48 2.81 -38.62
CA ARG A 60 17.51 3.57 -37.82
C ARG A 60 17.77 5.07 -37.81
N ILE A 61 18.77 5.53 -38.55
CA ILE A 61 19.16 6.94 -38.58
C ILE A 61 18.07 7.75 -39.30
N ASP A 62 17.36 8.58 -38.55
CA ASP A 62 16.34 9.49 -39.07
C ASP A 62 16.71 10.93 -38.70
N THR A 63 17.48 11.58 -39.58
CA THR A 63 17.95 12.95 -39.39
C THR A 63 18.32 13.61 -40.72
N HIS A 64 18.68 14.89 -40.68
CA HIS A 64 19.00 15.69 -41.87
C HIS A 64 20.26 16.51 -41.61
N CYS A 65 21.05 16.74 -42.66
CA CYS A 65 22.19 17.64 -42.57
C CYS A 65 21.70 19.07 -42.33
N SER A 66 22.14 19.69 -41.23
CA SER A 66 21.75 21.06 -40.86
C SER A 66 22.18 22.14 -41.87
N GLN A 67 23.15 21.84 -42.74
CA GLN A 67 23.68 22.79 -43.72
C GLN A 67 23.01 22.70 -45.09
N CYS A 68 22.78 21.49 -45.61
CA CYS A 68 22.23 21.30 -46.96
C CYS A 68 20.82 20.70 -46.98
N GLY A 69 20.25 20.36 -45.83
CA GLY A 69 18.90 19.81 -45.68
C GLY A 69 18.70 18.39 -46.20
N LYS A 70 19.74 17.75 -46.77
CA LYS A 70 19.65 16.36 -47.25
C LYS A 70 19.43 15.40 -46.09
N SER A 71 18.52 14.44 -46.27
CA SER A 71 18.30 13.35 -45.33
C SER A 71 19.56 12.51 -45.16
N ALA A 72 19.78 12.06 -43.93
CA ALA A 72 20.80 11.10 -43.59
C ALA A 72 20.44 9.72 -44.17
N GLU A 73 21.46 8.96 -44.55
CA GLU A 73 21.33 7.58 -45.00
C GLU A 73 22.37 6.74 -44.24
N ALA A 74 22.16 5.43 -44.14
CA ALA A 74 23.11 4.54 -43.48
C ALA A 74 24.53 4.62 -44.06
N THR A 75 24.63 4.85 -45.38
CA THR A 75 25.90 5.01 -46.12
C THR A 75 26.66 6.29 -45.75
N HIS A 76 25.97 7.28 -45.17
CA HIS A 76 26.56 8.52 -44.65
C HIS A 76 27.15 8.34 -43.24
N ALA A 77 26.80 7.26 -42.54
CA ALA A 77 27.40 6.94 -41.25
C ALA A 77 28.82 6.42 -41.43
N ARG A 78 29.71 6.74 -40.47
CA ARG A 78 31.13 6.34 -40.52
C ARG A 78 31.59 5.64 -39.26
N ARG A 79 31.06 6.04 -38.12
CA ARG A 79 31.41 5.47 -36.82
C ARG A 79 30.23 5.65 -35.90
N ALA A 80 30.04 4.72 -34.98
CA ALA A 80 29.15 4.93 -33.87
C ALA A 80 29.75 4.39 -32.58
N VAL A 81 29.20 4.91 -31.49
CA VAL A 81 29.49 4.43 -30.15
C VAL A 81 28.17 4.22 -29.42
N VAL A 82 28.02 3.07 -28.80
CA VAL A 82 26.92 2.69 -27.93
C VAL A 82 27.44 2.67 -26.50
N GLY A 83 26.69 3.22 -25.56
CA GLY A 83 26.92 3.07 -24.14
C GLY A 83 25.71 2.45 -23.48
N TYR A 84 25.93 1.35 -22.78
CA TYR A 84 24.94 0.63 -22.00
C TYR A 84 25.28 0.77 -20.52
N GLY A 85 24.46 1.53 -19.78
CA GLY A 85 24.63 1.70 -18.34
C GLY A 85 24.14 0.47 -17.60
N MET A 86 24.91 0.00 -16.63
CA MET A 86 24.49 -1.13 -15.81
C MET A 86 23.36 -0.74 -14.85
N PRO A 87 22.31 -1.56 -14.69
CA PRO A 87 21.20 -1.26 -13.78
C PRO A 87 21.65 -1.00 -12.34
N ASP A 88 22.66 -1.73 -11.88
CA ASP A 88 23.24 -1.60 -10.55
C ASP A 88 24.21 -0.42 -10.38
N ARG A 89 24.41 0.37 -11.44
CA ARG A 89 25.35 1.48 -11.50
C ARG A 89 26.81 1.08 -11.23
N SER A 90 27.17 -0.20 -11.38
CA SER A 90 28.56 -0.64 -11.26
C SER A 90 29.47 -0.09 -12.35
N GLY A 91 28.89 0.37 -13.46
CA GLY A 91 29.60 0.97 -14.58
C GLY A 91 28.75 1.01 -15.83
N CYS A 92 29.41 1.04 -16.99
CA CYS A 92 28.77 0.92 -18.29
C CYS A 92 29.63 0.09 -19.25
N ILE A 93 28.97 -0.63 -20.16
CA ILE A 93 29.62 -1.23 -21.33
C ILE A 93 29.57 -0.21 -22.45
N LEU A 94 30.73 0.11 -22.98
CA LEU A 94 30.89 1.04 -24.09
C LEU A 94 31.34 0.22 -25.29
N CYS A 95 30.62 0.36 -26.39
CA CYS A 95 30.88 -0.34 -27.64
C CYS A 95 31.14 0.67 -28.75
N ASP A 96 32.29 0.59 -29.42
CA ASP A 96 32.62 1.41 -30.57
C ASP A 96 32.76 0.57 -31.84
N PHE A 97 32.27 1.09 -32.96
CA PHE A 97 32.31 0.39 -34.23
C PHE A 97 32.37 1.35 -35.42
N VAL A 98 32.93 0.85 -36.52
CA VAL A 98 33.02 1.55 -37.80
C VAL A 98 31.81 1.16 -38.65
N ILE A 99 31.32 2.09 -39.46
CA ILE A 99 30.25 1.83 -40.42
C ILE A 99 30.81 2.05 -41.82
N GLU A 100 30.87 0.98 -42.60
CA GLU A 100 31.35 0.97 -44.00
C GLU A 100 30.19 0.53 -44.89
N GLU A 101 29.80 1.39 -45.84
CA GLU A 101 28.69 1.13 -46.77
C GLU A 101 27.33 0.81 -46.09
N GLY A 102 27.14 1.32 -44.87
CA GLY A 102 25.93 1.08 -44.07
C GLY A 102 25.97 -0.21 -43.26
N GLU A 103 27.06 -0.99 -43.34
CA GLU A 103 27.29 -2.17 -42.52
C GLU A 103 28.23 -1.86 -41.35
N THR A 104 27.92 -2.45 -40.19
CA THR A 104 28.77 -2.37 -39.01
C THR A 104 30.00 -3.27 -39.16
N LYS A 105 31.18 -2.73 -38.87
CA LYS A 105 32.49 -3.41 -38.90
C LYS A 105 33.30 -3.05 -37.65
N ARG A 106 34.26 -3.91 -37.29
CA ARG A 106 35.26 -3.66 -36.23
C ARG A 106 34.62 -3.21 -34.91
N ILE A 107 33.65 -4.00 -34.44
CA ILE A 107 32.99 -3.77 -33.16
C ILE A 107 34.01 -4.05 -32.04
N ARG A 108 34.18 -3.09 -31.15
CA ARG A 108 35.03 -3.15 -29.97
C ARG A 108 34.16 -2.85 -28.77
N PHE A 109 34.38 -3.53 -27.65
CA PHE A 109 33.75 -3.12 -26.40
C PHE A 109 34.77 -2.94 -25.29
N ARG A 110 34.32 -2.27 -24.24
CA ARG A 110 35.07 -2.00 -23.01
C ARG A 110 34.10 -1.81 -21.86
N PHE A 111 34.57 -2.09 -20.67
CA PHE A 111 33.90 -1.71 -19.44
C PHE A 111 34.50 -0.41 -18.91
N ASP A 112 33.64 0.48 -18.41
CA ASP A 112 34.04 1.70 -17.71
C ASP A 112 33.29 1.80 -16.38
N ALA A 113 33.97 2.22 -15.33
CA ALA A 113 33.39 2.33 -13.99
C ALA A 113 32.34 3.46 -13.87
N THR A 114 32.23 4.34 -14.87
CA THR A 114 31.20 5.39 -14.89
C THR A 114 29.82 4.75 -15.10
N SER A 115 28.91 4.97 -14.15
CA SER A 115 27.57 4.37 -14.18
C SER A 115 26.64 4.94 -15.24
N ASP A 116 26.83 6.21 -15.64
CA ASP A 116 26.01 6.89 -16.64
C ASP A 116 26.78 7.06 -17.96
N PRO A 117 26.41 6.32 -19.04
CA PRO A 117 27.05 6.47 -20.34
C PRO A 117 26.87 7.88 -20.93
N ILE A 118 25.81 8.62 -20.58
CA ILE A 118 25.62 10.01 -21.03
C ILE A 118 26.67 10.91 -20.38
N GLN A 119 26.88 10.77 -19.07
CA GLN A 119 27.93 11.50 -18.35
C GLN A 119 29.29 11.20 -18.95
N TYR A 120 29.60 9.91 -19.17
CA TYR A 120 30.85 9.48 -19.78
C TYR A 120 31.11 10.22 -21.12
N PHE A 121 30.13 10.22 -22.01
CA PHE A 121 30.24 10.86 -23.32
C PHE A 121 30.34 12.39 -23.26
N ARG A 122 29.78 13.03 -22.23
CA ARG A 122 29.93 14.47 -22.00
C ARG A 122 31.33 14.83 -21.53
N GLU A 123 31.92 14.00 -20.67
CA GLU A 123 33.27 14.18 -20.16
C GLU A 123 34.35 13.85 -21.20
N HIS A 124 34.01 13.02 -22.18
CA HIS A 124 34.94 12.55 -23.23
C HIS A 124 34.42 12.89 -24.65
N PRO A 125 34.22 14.18 -25.00
CA PRO A 125 33.66 14.57 -26.31
C PRO A 125 34.57 14.23 -27.49
N ASP A 126 35.89 14.10 -27.25
CA ASP A 126 36.85 13.69 -28.29
C ASP A 126 36.76 12.19 -28.61
N TYR A 127 36.07 11.40 -27.79
CA TYR A 127 35.84 9.98 -28.04
C TYR A 127 35.19 9.72 -29.41
N PHE A 128 34.42 10.70 -29.91
CA PHE A 128 33.78 10.66 -31.22
C PHE A 128 34.65 11.19 -32.36
N ARG A 129 35.72 11.94 -32.06
CA ARG A 129 36.57 12.65 -33.04
C ARG A 129 37.86 11.90 -33.36
N THR A 130 38.48 11.26 -32.37
CA THR A 130 39.71 10.49 -32.52
C THR A 130 39.43 8.99 -32.41
N ARG A 131 40.36 8.13 -32.85
CA ARG A 131 40.32 6.71 -32.43
C ARG A 131 40.23 6.65 -30.89
N PRO A 132 39.60 5.61 -30.31
CA PRO A 132 39.61 5.43 -28.86
C PRO A 132 41.05 5.55 -28.34
N PRO A 133 41.31 6.21 -27.20
CA PRO A 133 42.66 6.31 -26.66
C PRO A 133 43.25 4.89 -26.51
N ASP A 134 44.36 4.66 -27.21
CA ASP A 134 44.82 3.34 -27.64
C ASP A 134 45.26 2.44 -26.46
N GLY A 135 44.73 1.20 -26.43
CA GLY A 135 45.09 0.14 -25.48
C GLY A 135 44.04 -0.98 -25.35
N SER A 136 42.79 -0.73 -25.76
CA SER A 136 41.73 -1.73 -25.76
C SER A 136 41.96 -2.79 -26.85
N PRO A 137 41.70 -4.08 -26.55
CA PRO A 137 41.88 -5.14 -27.55
C PRO A 137 40.91 -4.94 -28.73
N ASP A 138 41.38 -5.23 -29.95
CA ASP A 138 40.62 -5.06 -31.20
C ASP A 138 39.38 -5.98 -31.29
N PHE A 139 39.36 -6.99 -30.44
CA PHE A 139 38.28 -7.95 -30.24
C PHE A 139 38.08 -8.08 -28.73
N ILE A 140 36.82 -8.22 -28.31
CA ILE A 140 36.57 -8.75 -26.98
C ILE A 140 36.75 -10.26 -27.03
N ASP A 141 37.34 -10.80 -25.96
CA ASP A 141 37.16 -12.20 -25.59
C ASP A 141 35.66 -12.41 -25.35
N ASP A 142 34.97 -13.03 -26.30
CA ASP A 142 33.52 -13.25 -26.22
C ASP A 142 33.12 -13.81 -24.85
N GLU A 143 33.98 -14.62 -24.23
CA GLU A 143 33.81 -15.12 -22.86
C GLU A 143 33.76 -13.99 -21.83
N LEU A 144 34.65 -12.99 -21.86
CA LEU A 144 34.64 -11.86 -20.93
C LEU A 144 33.42 -10.94 -21.13
N CYS A 145 32.98 -10.70 -22.38
CA CYS A 145 31.74 -9.95 -22.61
C CYS A 145 30.54 -10.73 -22.10
N ILE A 146 30.47 -12.01 -22.44
CA ILE A 146 29.38 -12.90 -22.06
C ILE A 146 29.38 -13.08 -20.54
N GLU A 147 30.53 -13.16 -19.88
CA GLU A 147 30.65 -13.24 -18.43
C GLU A 147 30.20 -11.95 -17.76
N GLU A 148 30.66 -10.77 -18.20
CA GLU A 148 30.23 -9.49 -17.64
C GLU A 148 28.76 -9.17 -17.95
N LEU A 149 28.30 -9.49 -19.16
CA LEU A 149 26.89 -9.40 -19.53
C LEU A 149 26.07 -10.46 -18.76
N ASN A 150 26.53 -11.69 -18.54
CA ASN A 150 25.79 -12.67 -17.72
C ASN A 150 25.80 -12.32 -16.23
N ARG A 151 26.88 -11.70 -15.76
CA ARG A 151 27.04 -11.19 -14.41
C ARG A 151 26.04 -10.05 -14.16
N VAL A 152 25.87 -9.16 -15.13
CA VAL A 152 25.14 -7.89 -14.94
C VAL A 152 23.76 -7.85 -15.60
N LEU A 153 23.54 -8.51 -16.73
CA LEU A 153 22.27 -8.50 -17.46
C LEU A 153 21.21 -9.36 -16.79
N SER A 154 21.60 -10.42 -16.06
CA SER A 154 20.62 -11.23 -15.35
C SER A 154 21.26 -12.12 -14.30
N VAL A 155 20.97 -11.84 -13.03
CA VAL A 155 21.22 -12.78 -11.92
C VAL A 155 20.64 -14.16 -12.23
N ARG A 156 19.55 -14.24 -13.00
CA ARG A 156 18.94 -15.51 -13.45
C ARG A 156 19.88 -16.30 -14.36
N SER A 157 20.54 -15.64 -15.32
CA SER A 157 21.54 -16.28 -16.19
C SER A 157 22.74 -16.77 -15.39
N SER A 158 23.20 -15.98 -14.41
CA SER A 158 24.27 -16.41 -13.50
C SER A 158 23.88 -17.64 -12.67
N TRP A 159 22.64 -17.72 -12.20
CA TRP A 159 22.12 -18.92 -11.53
C TRP A 159 22.09 -20.14 -12.44
N ASN A 160 21.51 -20.03 -13.65
CA ASN A 160 21.45 -21.15 -14.59
C ASN A 160 22.86 -21.66 -14.92
N ALA A 161 23.80 -20.76 -15.24
CA ALA A 161 25.17 -21.12 -15.56
C ALA A 161 25.85 -21.89 -14.41
N VAL A 162 25.80 -21.37 -13.18
CA VAL A 162 26.41 -22.04 -12.00
C VAL A 162 25.76 -23.41 -11.73
N LEU A 163 24.45 -23.52 -11.93
CA LEU A 163 23.73 -24.78 -11.69
C LEU A 163 24.06 -25.84 -12.75
N TYR A 164 24.17 -25.46 -14.03
CA TYR A 164 24.62 -26.35 -15.09
C TYR A 164 26.09 -26.75 -14.90
N ASP A 165 26.97 -25.79 -14.62
CA ASP A 165 28.39 -26.08 -14.38
C ASP A 165 28.57 -27.06 -13.21
N ALA A 166 27.81 -26.90 -12.14
CA ALA A 166 27.85 -27.83 -11.01
C ALA A 166 27.32 -29.23 -11.38
N LEU A 167 26.28 -29.34 -12.21
CA LEU A 167 25.78 -30.63 -12.70
C LEU A 167 26.82 -31.36 -13.56
N ASP A 168 27.57 -30.63 -14.39
CA ASP A 168 28.55 -31.19 -15.31
C ASP A 168 29.90 -31.49 -14.64
N HIS A 169 30.35 -30.59 -13.75
CA HIS A 169 31.72 -30.59 -13.19
C HIS A 169 31.76 -30.94 -11.70
N GLY A 170 30.60 -31.15 -11.08
CA GLY A 170 30.44 -31.55 -9.68
C GLY A 170 30.30 -30.38 -8.70
N ALA A 171 30.93 -29.23 -8.98
CA ALA A 171 30.76 -27.99 -8.22
C ALA A 171 31.09 -26.76 -9.06
N ALA A 172 30.45 -25.64 -8.73
CA ALA A 172 30.71 -24.35 -9.36
C ALA A 172 30.52 -23.21 -8.36
N PHE A 173 31.29 -22.13 -8.53
CA PHE A 173 31.24 -20.93 -7.72
C PHE A 173 31.30 -19.70 -8.63
N ARG A 174 30.48 -18.70 -8.36
CA ARG A 174 30.48 -17.45 -9.14
C ARG A 174 30.18 -16.24 -8.27
N LYS A 175 30.98 -15.18 -8.46
CA LYS A 175 30.67 -13.83 -7.99
C LYS A 175 29.70 -13.17 -8.97
N VAL A 176 28.46 -12.93 -8.54
CA VAL A 176 27.40 -12.30 -9.35
C VAL A 176 27.53 -10.78 -9.33
N GLN A 177 27.86 -10.23 -8.17
CA GLN A 177 28.16 -8.81 -7.98
C GLN A 177 28.97 -8.68 -6.70
N ASP A 178 29.57 -7.52 -6.46
CA ASP A 178 30.23 -7.27 -5.18
C ASP A 178 29.27 -7.53 -4.02
N GLY A 179 29.65 -8.47 -3.15
CA GLY A 179 28.82 -8.90 -2.04
C GLY A 179 27.72 -9.90 -2.35
N TYR A 180 27.67 -10.51 -3.55
CA TYR A 180 26.72 -11.57 -3.88
C TYR A 180 27.41 -12.69 -4.66
N TYR A 181 27.42 -13.87 -4.07
CA TYR A 181 28.04 -15.07 -4.61
C TYR A 181 27.02 -16.21 -4.70
N ILE A 182 27.14 -17.04 -5.72
CA ILE A 182 26.39 -18.28 -5.86
C ILE A 182 27.39 -19.43 -5.87
N PHE A 183 27.07 -20.48 -5.13
CA PHE A 183 27.79 -21.74 -5.13
C PHE A 183 26.79 -22.87 -5.39
N ALA A 184 27.14 -23.83 -6.23
CA ALA A 184 26.38 -25.04 -6.43
C ALA A 184 27.29 -26.27 -6.40
N THR A 185 26.74 -27.40 -5.96
CA THR A 185 27.48 -28.66 -5.80
C THR A 185 26.55 -29.84 -5.88
N THR A 186 27.05 -30.98 -6.33
CA THR A 186 26.31 -32.26 -6.38
C THR A 186 26.50 -33.10 -5.12
N THR A 187 27.41 -32.72 -4.21
CA THR A 187 27.64 -33.45 -2.95
C THR A 187 26.81 -32.88 -1.79
N GLN A 188 26.34 -33.77 -0.92
CA GLN A 188 25.70 -33.41 0.36
C GLN A 188 26.69 -33.43 1.53
N ASN A 189 27.93 -33.87 1.30
CA ASN A 189 28.92 -34.01 2.36
C ASN A 189 29.47 -32.64 2.75
N SER A 190 29.14 -32.17 3.96
CA SER A 190 29.51 -30.83 4.44
C SER A 190 31.02 -30.56 4.43
N VAL A 191 31.85 -31.58 4.62
CA VAL A 191 33.32 -31.43 4.59
C VAL A 191 33.81 -31.20 3.15
N GLU A 192 33.25 -31.95 2.20
CA GLU A 192 33.59 -31.83 0.79
C GLU A 192 33.09 -30.49 0.21
N VAL A 193 31.89 -30.05 0.62
CA VAL A 193 31.36 -28.72 0.29
C VAL A 193 32.30 -27.61 0.74
N GLU A 194 32.82 -27.68 1.97
CA GLU A 194 33.76 -26.66 2.47
C GLU A 194 35.08 -26.67 1.70
N CYS A 195 35.61 -27.85 1.36
CA CYS A 195 36.81 -27.98 0.52
C CYS A 195 36.60 -27.39 -0.88
N GLN A 196 35.51 -27.76 -1.56
CA GLN A 196 35.17 -27.24 -2.89
C GLN A 196 34.98 -25.73 -2.89
N MET A 197 34.27 -25.18 -1.89
CA MET A 197 34.17 -23.74 -1.74
C MET A 197 35.55 -23.10 -1.54
N ARG A 198 36.43 -23.69 -0.73
CA ARG A 198 37.78 -23.16 -0.48
C ARG A 198 38.67 -23.15 -1.70
N GLU A 199 38.50 -24.15 -2.57
CA GLU A 199 39.24 -24.25 -3.82
C GLU A 199 38.74 -23.26 -4.88
N LEU A 200 37.44 -22.98 -4.93
CA LEU A 200 36.82 -22.20 -5.99
C LEU A 200 36.62 -20.71 -5.66
N ALA A 201 36.45 -20.36 -4.38
CA ALA A 201 36.15 -18.99 -3.99
C ALA A 201 37.39 -18.10 -3.94
N ASP A 202 37.22 -16.83 -4.31
CA ASP A 202 38.27 -15.83 -4.32
C ASP A 202 38.66 -15.34 -2.91
N GLU A 203 39.80 -14.65 -2.81
CA GLU A 203 40.30 -14.11 -1.54
C GLU A 203 39.34 -13.09 -0.90
N ASP A 204 38.63 -12.33 -1.75
CA ASP A 204 37.64 -11.32 -1.34
C ASP A 204 36.47 -11.98 -0.59
N PHE A 205 35.90 -13.04 -1.16
CA PHE A 205 34.89 -13.87 -0.51
C PHE A 205 35.39 -14.39 0.83
N TRP A 206 36.60 -14.96 0.89
CA TRP A 206 37.14 -15.53 2.13
C TRP A 206 37.38 -14.49 3.22
N TYR A 207 37.87 -13.31 2.85
CA TYR A 207 38.05 -12.20 3.77
C TYR A 207 36.72 -11.86 4.46
N HIS A 208 35.65 -11.67 3.70
CA HIS A 208 34.33 -11.39 4.27
C HIS A 208 33.74 -12.60 4.99
N PHE A 209 33.96 -13.80 4.46
CA PHE A 209 33.45 -15.04 5.04
C PHE A 209 33.97 -15.28 6.46
N GLN A 210 35.22 -14.90 6.73
CA GLN A 210 35.88 -15.07 8.03
C GLN A 210 35.64 -13.92 9.00
N ASN A 211 35.55 -12.68 8.50
CA ASN A 211 35.54 -11.48 9.34
C ASN A 211 34.14 -10.96 9.69
N GLU A 212 33.10 -11.32 8.92
CA GLU A 212 31.73 -10.87 9.20
C GLU A 212 30.95 -11.89 10.04
N THR A 213 30.18 -11.37 10.99
CA THR A 213 29.55 -12.15 12.07
C THR A 213 28.46 -13.11 11.64
N ILE A 214 28.10 -13.18 10.35
CA ILE A 214 27.51 -14.32 9.62
C ILE A 214 27.39 -13.83 8.16
N PRO A 215 28.17 -14.35 7.20
CA PRO A 215 27.77 -14.35 5.80
C PRO A 215 26.48 -15.16 5.77
N ARG A 216 25.37 -14.49 5.47
CA ARG A 216 24.04 -15.13 5.48
C ARG A 216 23.99 -16.13 4.34
N ARG A 217 24.39 -17.37 4.62
CA ARG A 217 24.22 -18.51 3.71
C ARG A 217 22.73 -18.75 3.51
N ARG A 218 22.26 -18.72 2.27
CA ARG A 218 20.87 -19.02 1.92
C ARG A 218 20.86 -20.17 0.94
N LEU A 219 20.14 -21.24 1.30
CA LEU A 219 20.02 -22.44 0.49
C LEU A 219 18.82 -22.27 -0.45
N LEU A 220 19.06 -22.25 -1.77
CA LEU A 220 17.98 -22.25 -2.75
C LEU A 220 17.37 -23.66 -2.80
N GLY A 221 16.04 -23.77 -2.84
CA GLY A 221 15.34 -25.07 -2.87
C GLY A 221 15.16 -25.75 -1.51
N ILE A 222 15.70 -25.20 -0.42
CA ILE A 222 15.42 -25.67 0.96
C ILE A 222 14.47 -24.69 1.61
N GLU A 223 13.19 -25.06 1.59
CA GLU A 223 12.08 -24.34 2.20
C GLU A 223 12.27 -24.13 3.71
N ARG A 224 12.85 -22.99 4.12
CA ARG A 224 12.96 -22.59 5.53
C ARG A 224 11.85 -21.64 6.00
N TRP A 225 10.95 -21.24 5.11
CA TRP A 225 9.92 -20.25 5.39
C TRP A 225 8.60 -20.94 5.72
N SER A 226 7.93 -20.48 6.76
CA SER A 226 6.53 -20.86 6.97
C SER A 226 5.68 -20.36 5.80
N GLU A 227 4.62 -21.09 5.47
CA GLU A 227 3.67 -20.76 4.39
C GLU A 227 3.16 -19.31 4.51
N LYS A 228 2.89 -18.86 5.74
CA LYS A 228 2.48 -17.49 6.06
C LYS A 228 3.53 -16.42 5.70
N GLN A 229 4.82 -16.69 5.90
CA GLN A 229 5.90 -15.77 5.52
C GLN A 229 6.01 -15.68 4.01
N ARG A 230 5.88 -16.82 3.31
CA ARG A 230 5.88 -16.89 1.84
C ARG A 230 4.72 -16.09 1.26
N GLU A 231 3.50 -16.32 1.71
CA GLU A 231 2.32 -15.57 1.26
C GLU A 231 2.47 -14.06 1.50
N SER A 232 2.90 -13.65 2.69
CA SER A 232 3.04 -12.23 3.05
C SER A 232 4.08 -11.48 2.22
N ALA A 233 5.11 -12.19 1.75
CA ALA A 233 6.17 -11.64 0.91
C ALA A 233 5.93 -11.84 -0.59
N GLY A 234 4.78 -12.44 -0.98
CA GLY A 234 4.54 -12.84 -2.37
C GLY A 234 5.60 -13.80 -2.89
N LEU A 235 6.06 -14.71 -2.02
CA LEU A 235 7.08 -15.74 -2.23
C LEU A 235 6.48 -17.17 -2.16
N THR A 236 5.24 -17.35 -2.60
CA THR A 236 4.60 -18.69 -2.69
C THR A 236 5.41 -19.60 -3.62
N ASP A 237 5.33 -20.91 -3.39
CA ASP A 237 6.17 -21.89 -4.10
C ASP A 237 6.14 -21.70 -5.61
N GLY A 238 7.34 -21.67 -6.22
CA GLY A 238 7.51 -21.63 -7.68
C GLY A 238 8.19 -20.40 -8.26
N ILE A 239 8.58 -19.38 -7.49
CA ILE A 239 9.17 -18.15 -8.10
C ILE A 239 10.50 -18.42 -8.80
N TYR A 240 11.35 -19.31 -8.27
CA TYR A 240 12.57 -19.68 -9.00
C TYR A 240 12.27 -20.56 -10.22
N SER A 241 11.20 -21.37 -10.20
CA SER A 241 10.79 -22.14 -11.39
C SER A 241 10.17 -21.29 -12.49
N GLU A 242 9.83 -20.02 -12.21
CA GLU A 242 9.42 -19.07 -13.25
C GLU A 242 10.58 -18.63 -14.14
N TRP A 243 11.83 -18.78 -13.70
CA TRP A 243 12.99 -18.25 -14.41
C TRP A 243 14.21 -19.18 -14.48
N LEU A 244 14.23 -20.29 -13.72
CA LEU A 244 15.18 -21.39 -13.90
C LEU A 244 14.64 -22.38 -14.94
N ASP A 245 15.56 -22.99 -15.67
CA ASP A 245 15.23 -24.03 -16.63
C ASP A 245 14.60 -25.25 -15.94
N GLU A 246 13.63 -25.89 -16.59
CA GLU A 246 12.85 -27.00 -16.03
C GLU A 246 13.75 -28.16 -15.56
N GLU A 247 14.83 -28.45 -16.30
CA GLU A 247 15.81 -29.48 -15.95
C GLU A 247 16.56 -29.14 -14.65
N VAL A 248 16.93 -27.88 -14.47
CA VAL A 248 17.61 -27.37 -13.28
C VAL A 248 16.68 -27.38 -12.07
N VAL A 249 15.43 -26.92 -12.26
CA VAL A 249 14.39 -26.97 -11.23
C VAL A 249 14.20 -28.40 -10.75
N LYS A 250 14.08 -29.34 -11.67
CA LYS A 250 13.96 -30.77 -11.36
C LYS A 250 15.18 -31.29 -10.62
N ALA A 251 16.39 -30.91 -11.02
CA ALA A 251 17.62 -31.32 -10.35
C ALA A 251 17.70 -30.81 -8.89
N LEU A 252 17.26 -29.57 -8.63
CA LEU A 252 17.17 -29.01 -7.29
C LEU A 252 16.12 -29.76 -6.44
N GLN A 253 14.93 -30.01 -7.00
CA GLN A 253 13.85 -30.73 -6.32
C GLN A 253 14.22 -32.19 -5.99
N GLU A 254 14.93 -32.86 -6.90
CA GLU A 254 15.44 -34.22 -6.72
C GLU A 254 16.71 -34.28 -5.86
N GLN A 255 17.20 -33.13 -5.37
CA GLN A 255 18.44 -33.02 -4.58
C GLN A 255 19.67 -33.60 -5.28
N ARG A 256 19.70 -33.57 -6.62
CA ARG A 256 20.88 -33.93 -7.43
C ARG A 256 21.91 -32.80 -7.46
N VAL A 257 21.45 -31.57 -7.24
CA VAL A 257 22.29 -30.38 -7.07
C VAL A 257 21.81 -29.59 -5.87
N HIS A 258 22.75 -29.03 -5.12
CA HIS A 258 22.54 -28.18 -3.96
C HIS A 258 23.10 -26.81 -4.28
N ALA A 259 22.34 -25.76 -4.02
CA ALA A 259 22.77 -24.42 -4.34
C ALA A 259 22.63 -23.46 -3.15
N MET A 260 23.61 -22.58 -3.03
CA MET A 260 23.78 -21.62 -1.96
C MET A 260 24.05 -20.24 -2.54
N ALA A 261 23.31 -19.25 -2.06
CA ALA A 261 23.63 -17.85 -2.24
C ALA A 261 24.27 -17.29 -0.97
N PHE A 262 25.27 -16.45 -1.15
CA PHE A 262 25.94 -15.71 -0.09
C PHE A 262 25.81 -14.23 -0.38
N THR A 263 25.23 -13.49 0.56
CA THR A 263 25.19 -12.04 0.52
C THR A 263 26.03 -11.49 1.67
N ILE A 264 26.90 -10.53 1.36
CA ILE A 264 27.75 -9.84 2.34
C ILE A 264 26.95 -8.68 2.93
N ASP A 265 26.77 -8.69 4.26
CA ASP A 265 25.88 -7.77 4.95
C ASP A 265 26.45 -6.34 4.95
N SER A 266 27.77 -6.19 5.13
CA SER A 266 28.42 -4.87 5.08
C SER A 266 28.21 -4.15 3.73
N ILE A 267 28.35 -4.89 2.62
CA ILE A 267 28.16 -4.37 1.26
C ILE A 267 26.68 -4.09 0.99
N ALA A 268 25.79 -4.95 1.48
CA ALA A 268 24.35 -4.75 1.38
C ALA A 268 23.89 -3.50 2.14
N LEU A 269 24.42 -3.27 3.34
CA LEU A 269 24.19 -2.04 4.11
C LEU A 269 24.72 -0.81 3.39
N GLN A 270 25.91 -0.89 2.80
CA GLN A 270 26.46 0.21 2.02
C GLN A 270 25.59 0.56 0.80
N ARG A 271 25.05 -0.45 0.11
CA ARG A 271 24.10 -0.25 -0.99
C ARG A 271 22.81 0.42 -0.51
N CYS A 272 22.28 0.01 0.64
CA CYS A 272 21.14 0.69 1.26
C CYS A 272 21.45 2.14 1.61
N ALA A 273 22.62 2.43 2.18
CA ALA A 273 23.05 3.79 2.52
C ALA A 273 23.19 4.66 1.27
N ASN A 274 23.84 4.16 0.21
CA ASN A 274 23.97 4.88 -1.06
C ASN A 274 22.61 5.17 -1.71
N ALA A 275 21.67 4.22 -1.63
CA ALA A 275 20.30 4.45 -2.09
C ALA A 275 19.60 5.51 -1.24
N ALA A 276 19.70 5.42 0.09
CA ALA A 276 19.12 6.39 1.01
C ALA A 276 19.63 7.82 0.76
N ASP A 277 20.94 7.99 0.59
CA ASP A 277 21.57 9.25 0.22
C ASP A 277 21.05 9.80 -1.10
N HIS A 278 20.89 8.94 -2.12
CA HIS A 278 20.34 9.36 -3.41
C HIS A 278 18.91 9.86 -3.33
N PHE A 279 18.07 9.19 -2.53
CA PHE A 279 16.67 9.56 -2.34
C PHE A 279 16.47 10.66 -1.28
N GLY A 280 17.54 11.10 -0.59
CA GLY A 280 17.48 12.14 0.43
C GLY A 280 16.74 11.72 1.69
N VAL A 281 16.92 10.45 2.09
CA VAL A 281 16.26 9.84 3.25
C VAL A 281 17.29 9.19 4.18
N SER A 282 16.96 9.02 5.46
CA SER A 282 17.71 8.17 6.40
C SER A 282 17.07 6.80 6.52
N ILE A 283 17.88 5.80 6.86
CA ILE A 283 17.42 4.47 7.24
C ILE A 283 17.85 4.21 8.66
N ASP A 284 16.88 4.04 9.55
CA ASP A 284 17.07 3.88 10.98
C ASP A 284 16.62 2.49 11.42
N GLU A 285 17.49 1.78 12.14
CA GLU A 285 17.16 0.52 12.79
C GLU A 285 16.67 0.79 14.21
N ILE A 286 15.44 0.38 14.51
CA ILE A 286 14.79 0.54 15.81
C ILE A 286 14.62 -0.83 16.43
N ILE A 287 15.30 -1.06 17.55
CA ILE A 287 15.16 -2.26 18.36
C ILE A 287 14.01 -2.04 19.34
N PRO A 288 12.90 -2.80 19.25
CA PRO A 288 11.79 -2.67 20.19
C PRO A 288 12.25 -2.91 21.62
N GLN A 289 11.85 -2.05 22.56
CA GLN A 289 12.20 -2.19 23.99
C GLN A 289 11.70 -3.52 24.59
N ASP A 290 10.67 -4.12 23.97
CA ASP A 290 9.99 -5.31 24.42
C ASP A 290 10.68 -6.62 23.99
N GLY A 291 11.87 -6.54 23.36
CA GLY A 291 12.64 -7.70 22.92
C GLY A 291 12.20 -8.32 21.59
N GLY A 292 11.69 -7.50 20.66
CA GLY A 292 11.28 -7.94 19.31
C GLY A 292 12.38 -7.85 18.24
N ASP A 293 12.07 -8.33 17.04
CA ASP A 293 12.96 -8.22 15.89
C ASP A 293 13.22 -6.75 15.53
N PRO A 294 14.46 -6.39 15.13
CA PRO A 294 14.78 -5.03 14.69
C PRO A 294 13.87 -4.59 13.55
N GLN A 295 13.36 -3.36 13.64
CA GLN A 295 12.52 -2.75 12.63
C GLN A 295 13.28 -1.65 11.91
N TRP A 296 13.30 -1.73 10.59
CA TRP A 296 13.98 -0.76 9.75
C TRP A 296 12.96 0.29 9.29
N TRP A 297 13.32 1.56 9.38
CA TRP A 297 12.46 2.68 9.02
C TRP A 297 13.19 3.62 8.08
N MET A 298 12.52 3.99 7.00
CA MET A 298 13.01 4.99 6.06
C MET A 298 12.35 6.33 6.39
N THR A 299 13.15 7.34 6.72
CA THR A 299 12.67 8.65 7.19
C THR A 299 13.15 9.77 6.29
N THR A 300 12.25 10.66 5.87
CA THR A 300 12.63 11.85 5.10
C THR A 300 13.09 12.99 6.02
N HIS A 301 13.74 14.00 5.43
CA HIS A 301 14.10 15.23 6.14
C HIS A 301 12.90 15.99 6.74
N THR A 302 11.67 15.72 6.26
CA THR A 302 10.44 16.32 6.81
C THR A 302 9.87 15.54 8.01
N GLY A 303 10.47 14.39 8.35
CA GLY A 303 10.07 13.54 9.48
C GLY A 303 9.05 12.45 9.13
N ILE A 304 8.67 12.30 7.86
CA ILE A 304 7.80 11.20 7.43
C ILE A 304 8.61 9.92 7.42
N SER A 305 8.17 8.92 8.18
CA SER A 305 8.81 7.61 8.23
C SER A 305 7.89 6.50 7.71
N ARG A 306 8.47 5.60 6.92
CA ARG A 306 7.81 4.35 6.49
C ARG A 306 8.63 3.15 6.90
N LYS A 307 7.93 2.06 7.21
CA LYS A 307 8.57 0.79 7.51
C LYS A 307 9.33 0.31 6.26
N PHE A 308 10.64 0.18 6.40
CA PHE A 308 11.51 -0.36 5.40
C PHE A 308 11.64 -1.88 5.62
N PRO A 309 11.57 -2.70 4.56
CA PRO A 309 11.83 -4.13 4.67
C PRO A 309 13.19 -4.39 5.35
N PRO A 310 13.29 -5.37 6.27
CA PRO A 310 14.59 -5.72 6.83
C PRO A 310 15.53 -6.16 5.72
N LEU A 311 16.83 -5.91 5.89
CA LEU A 311 17.85 -6.22 4.88
C LEU A 311 17.80 -7.68 4.42
N GLU A 312 17.52 -8.58 5.37
CA GLU A 312 17.31 -10.00 5.10
C GLU A 312 16.22 -10.27 4.06
N LEU A 313 15.08 -9.59 4.18
CA LEU A 313 13.95 -9.78 3.30
C LEU A 313 14.29 -9.29 1.89
N LEU A 314 15.07 -8.21 1.77
CA LEU A 314 15.55 -7.70 0.49
C LEU A 314 16.54 -8.67 -0.17
N GLN A 315 17.53 -9.17 0.58
CA GLN A 315 18.47 -10.19 0.11
C GLN A 315 17.75 -11.44 -0.40
N LEU A 316 16.79 -11.94 0.37
CA LEU A 316 16.02 -13.13 0.01
C LEU A 316 15.14 -12.89 -1.22
N THR A 317 14.42 -11.77 -1.25
CA THR A 317 13.57 -11.42 -2.39
C THR A 317 14.41 -11.29 -3.66
N ALA A 318 15.62 -10.72 -3.56
CA ALA A 318 16.55 -10.64 -4.67
C ALA A 318 16.98 -12.04 -5.15
N ILE A 319 17.36 -12.94 -4.23
CA ILE A 319 17.72 -14.33 -4.56
C ILE A 319 16.56 -15.07 -5.24
N TYR A 320 15.39 -15.09 -4.62
CA TYR A 320 14.23 -15.85 -5.13
C TYR A 320 13.69 -15.32 -6.45
N LYS A 321 13.72 -14.00 -6.67
CA LYS A 321 13.28 -13.39 -7.92
C LYS A 321 14.36 -13.38 -9.01
N GLY A 322 15.57 -13.85 -8.69
CA GLY A 322 16.73 -13.77 -9.57
C GLY A 322 17.07 -12.33 -9.94
N ARG A 323 17.19 -11.43 -8.95
CA ARG A 323 17.49 -10.01 -9.12
C ARG A 323 18.78 -9.63 -8.41
N LEU A 324 19.41 -8.55 -8.88
CA LEU A 324 20.52 -7.93 -8.15
C LEU A 324 19.98 -7.34 -6.84
N LEU A 325 20.79 -7.42 -5.78
CA LEU A 325 20.40 -6.83 -4.50
C LEU A 325 20.26 -5.31 -4.59
N SER A 326 21.12 -4.64 -5.35
CA SER A 326 21.00 -3.21 -5.65
C SER A 326 19.65 -2.88 -6.28
N ASP A 327 19.23 -3.65 -7.28
CA ASP A 327 17.96 -3.39 -7.99
C ASP A 327 16.76 -3.63 -7.08
N GLN A 328 16.82 -4.66 -6.24
CA GLN A 328 15.77 -4.96 -5.28
C GLN A 328 15.68 -3.86 -4.21
N ILE A 329 16.82 -3.37 -3.70
CA ILE A 329 16.89 -2.22 -2.80
C ILE A 329 16.30 -1.01 -3.52
N TRP A 330 16.81 -0.66 -4.69
CA TRP A 330 16.41 0.51 -5.46
C TRP A 330 14.91 0.54 -5.78
N THR A 331 14.37 -0.57 -6.28
CA THR A 331 12.93 -0.73 -6.57
C THR A 331 12.11 -0.52 -5.29
N THR A 332 12.58 -1.02 -4.16
CA THR A 332 11.91 -0.84 -2.87
C THR A 332 11.91 0.63 -2.46
N PHE A 333 13.03 1.33 -2.60
CA PHE A 333 13.11 2.78 -2.36
C PHE A 333 12.17 3.55 -3.29
N GLU A 334 12.19 3.31 -4.60
CA GLU A 334 11.32 4.00 -5.55
C GLU A 334 9.82 3.82 -5.23
N GLN A 335 9.42 2.63 -4.80
CA GLN A 335 8.04 2.34 -4.43
C GLN A 335 7.64 3.06 -3.13
N LEU A 336 8.49 2.98 -2.11
CA LEU A 336 8.23 3.67 -0.86
C LEU A 336 8.24 5.19 -1.03
N MET A 337 9.16 5.72 -1.84
CA MET A 337 9.24 7.16 -2.15
C MET A 337 8.01 7.66 -2.90
N LYS A 338 7.35 6.85 -3.74
CA LYS A 338 6.07 7.25 -4.35
C LYS A 338 4.97 7.48 -3.30
N SER A 339 4.88 6.60 -2.29
CA SER A 339 3.94 6.74 -1.18
C SER A 339 4.32 7.92 -0.28
N ILE A 340 5.59 8.03 0.11
CA ILE A 340 6.10 9.14 0.92
C ILE A 340 5.90 10.49 0.24
N ASN A 341 6.25 10.65 -1.04
CA ASN A 341 6.06 11.91 -1.76
C ASN A 341 4.58 12.28 -1.85
N ARG A 342 3.68 11.30 -1.87
CA ARG A 342 2.24 11.53 -1.79
C ARG A 342 1.86 12.04 -0.41
N GLU A 343 2.32 11.38 0.65
CA GLU A 343 2.09 11.80 2.04
C GLU A 343 2.66 13.17 2.36
N GLU A 344 3.87 13.50 1.88
CA GLU A 344 4.49 14.81 2.08
C GLU A 344 3.60 15.91 1.49
N ARG A 345 3.04 15.69 0.29
CA ARG A 345 2.09 16.64 -0.32
C ARG A 345 0.79 16.74 0.48
N VAL A 346 0.26 15.61 0.97
CA VAL A 346 -0.92 15.61 1.84
C VAL A 346 -0.61 16.39 3.12
N PHE A 347 0.54 16.14 3.75
CA PHE A 347 0.98 16.74 4.99
C PHE A 347 1.23 18.25 4.87
N GLU A 348 1.90 18.69 3.81
CA GLU A 348 2.14 20.11 3.53
C GLU A 348 0.82 20.85 3.42
N ARG A 349 -0.11 20.36 2.58
CA ARG A 349 -1.42 20.98 2.39
C ARG A 349 -2.29 20.89 3.63
N PHE A 350 -2.24 19.77 4.34
CA PHE A 350 -2.93 19.56 5.62
C PHE A 350 -2.46 20.59 6.66
N SER A 351 -1.16 20.75 6.83
CA SER A 351 -0.56 21.67 7.80
C SER A 351 -0.94 23.12 7.51
N HIS A 352 -1.01 23.53 6.25
CA HIS A 352 -1.49 24.86 5.86
C HIS A 352 -2.98 25.10 6.13
N ARG A 353 -3.76 24.02 6.30
CA ARG A 353 -5.21 24.08 6.53
C ARG A 353 -5.60 23.90 7.98
N LEU A 354 -4.63 23.64 8.86
CA LEU A 354 -4.87 23.59 10.29
C LEU A 354 -5.43 24.94 10.78
N PRO A 355 -6.43 24.94 11.68
CA PRO A 355 -6.95 26.17 12.23
C PRO A 355 -5.87 26.96 12.97
N PRO A 356 -6.01 28.30 13.08
CA PRO A 356 -5.09 29.12 13.86
C PRO A 356 -4.90 28.59 15.28
N GLY A 357 -3.64 28.42 15.69
CA GLY A 357 -3.27 27.85 16.99
C GLY A 357 -3.03 26.35 16.97
N TYR A 358 -3.35 25.64 15.89
CA TYR A 358 -2.99 24.24 15.73
C TYR A 358 -1.65 24.10 14.98
N SER A 359 -0.86 23.10 15.35
CA SER A 359 0.36 22.72 14.63
C SER A 359 0.43 21.20 14.54
N ALA A 360 1.16 20.70 13.54
CA ALA A 360 1.45 19.28 13.42
C ALA A 360 2.96 19.07 13.53
N GLN A 361 3.36 18.07 14.30
CA GLN A 361 4.75 17.70 14.53
C GLN A 361 4.89 16.19 14.47
N TRP A 362 5.97 15.68 13.88
CA TRP A 362 6.30 14.25 13.92
C TRP A 362 6.95 13.91 15.26
N THR A 363 6.59 12.78 15.88
CA THR A 363 7.17 12.37 17.19
C THR A 363 7.80 10.99 17.16
N ASP A 364 7.08 9.98 16.66
CA ASP A 364 7.56 8.62 16.44
C ASP A 364 7.56 8.33 14.93
N PRO A 365 8.29 7.31 14.43
CA PRO A 365 8.27 6.94 13.03
C PRO A 365 6.84 6.74 12.52
N GLY A 366 6.41 7.59 11.59
CA GLY A 366 5.08 7.54 10.96
C GLY A 366 3.92 7.99 11.85
N LYS A 367 4.19 8.57 13.03
CA LYS A 367 3.16 9.18 13.88
C LYS A 367 3.18 10.69 13.85
N LEU A 368 2.03 11.27 13.51
CA LEU A 368 1.84 12.71 13.53
C LEU A 368 1.15 13.11 14.84
N LEU A 369 1.81 13.99 15.59
CA LEU A 369 1.26 14.68 16.74
C LEU A 369 0.57 15.97 16.30
N ILE A 370 -0.72 16.11 16.57
CA ILE A 370 -1.40 17.40 16.45
C ILE A 370 -1.36 18.11 17.80
N CYS A 371 -0.92 19.36 17.80
CA CYS A 371 -0.91 20.23 18.97
C CYS A 371 -1.89 21.38 18.77
N ASN A 372 -2.54 21.82 19.85
CA ASN A 372 -3.20 23.12 19.93
C ASN A 372 -2.40 23.99 20.90
N LYS A 373 -1.63 24.93 20.33
CA LYS A 373 -0.55 25.67 21.00
C LYS A 373 0.45 24.67 21.57
N ASP A 374 0.71 24.72 22.88
CA ASP A 374 1.65 23.84 23.57
C ASP A 374 1.00 22.53 24.07
N ASN A 375 -0.30 22.32 23.82
CA ASN A 375 -1.01 21.13 24.30
C ASN A 375 -1.04 20.04 23.22
N PRO A 376 -0.40 18.88 23.43
CA PRO A 376 -0.52 17.73 22.55
C PRO A 376 -1.95 17.18 22.58
N LEU A 377 -2.54 16.93 21.42
CA LEU A 377 -3.91 16.43 21.30
C LEU A 377 -3.97 14.97 20.89
N GLU A 378 -3.19 14.53 19.90
CA GLU A 378 -3.33 13.17 19.36
C GLU A 378 -2.10 12.70 18.59
N LEU A 379 -1.72 11.42 18.76
CA LEU A 379 -0.71 10.72 17.98
C LEU A 379 -1.40 9.78 16.99
N LEU A 380 -1.23 10.04 15.69
CA LEU A 380 -1.92 9.29 14.65
C LEU A 380 -0.97 8.61 13.70
N THR A 381 -1.32 7.41 13.25
CA THR A 381 -0.62 6.72 12.16
C THR A 381 -1.00 7.40 10.83
N PHE A 382 -0.36 8.55 10.55
CA PHE A 382 -0.71 9.43 9.42
C PHE A 382 -0.65 8.70 8.08
N ALA A 383 0.32 7.81 7.94
CA ALA A 383 0.49 6.88 6.83
C ALA A 383 -0.83 6.22 6.35
N HIS A 384 -1.63 5.67 7.26
CA HIS A 384 -2.87 4.97 6.91
C HIS A 384 -3.95 5.91 6.36
N ILE A 385 -3.96 7.15 6.82
CA ILE A 385 -4.99 8.12 6.45
C ILE A 385 -4.59 8.81 5.14
N ALA A 386 -3.33 9.20 5.03
CA ALA A 386 -2.78 9.89 3.87
C ALA A 386 -2.74 9.01 2.61
N ASP A 387 -2.55 7.69 2.74
CA ASP A 387 -2.64 6.76 1.59
C ASP A 387 -4.03 6.74 0.94
N ASN A 388 -5.07 7.16 1.66
CA ASN A 388 -6.44 7.18 1.16
C ASN A 388 -6.91 8.59 0.73
N VAL A 389 -6.04 9.60 0.83
CA VAL A 389 -6.36 10.98 0.48
C VAL A 389 -5.59 11.39 -0.77
N GLU A 390 -6.30 11.79 -1.81
CA GLU A 390 -5.65 12.33 -3.00
C GLU A 390 -5.08 13.72 -2.68
N PRO A 391 -3.77 13.98 -2.86
CA PRO A 391 -3.16 15.23 -2.43
C PRO A 391 -3.76 16.46 -3.09
N THR A 392 -4.36 16.32 -4.27
CA THR A 392 -5.01 17.41 -5.00
C THR A 392 -6.46 17.67 -4.55
N ASP A 393 -7.08 16.75 -3.81
CA ASP A 393 -8.49 16.84 -3.40
C ASP A 393 -8.65 17.72 -2.13
N ASP A 394 -9.03 18.97 -2.38
CA ASP A 394 -9.26 19.97 -1.34
C ASP A 394 -10.43 19.62 -0.39
N GLU A 395 -11.39 18.82 -0.84
CA GLU A 395 -12.53 18.40 -0.02
C GLU A 395 -12.11 17.27 0.92
N ALA A 396 -11.38 16.27 0.41
CA ALA A 396 -10.83 15.18 1.22
C ALA A 396 -9.87 15.70 2.30
N LEU A 397 -8.98 16.65 1.96
CA LEU A 397 -8.10 17.32 2.92
C LEU A 397 -8.89 18.12 3.96
N GLY A 398 -9.96 18.81 3.55
CA GLY A 398 -10.85 19.52 4.47
C GLY A 398 -11.56 18.59 5.46
N ARG A 399 -12.03 17.42 4.99
CA ARG A 399 -12.60 16.36 5.84
C ARG A 399 -11.58 15.81 6.82
N LEU A 400 -10.34 15.59 6.37
CA LEU A 400 -9.24 15.14 7.23
C LEU A 400 -8.95 16.14 8.36
N VAL A 401 -8.77 17.43 8.04
CA VAL A 401 -8.59 18.50 9.05
C VAL A 401 -9.77 18.56 10.00
N SER A 402 -10.99 18.52 9.46
CA SER A 402 -12.21 18.56 10.26
C SER A 402 -12.31 17.34 11.19
N TRP A 403 -11.99 16.14 10.72
CA TRP A 403 -11.99 14.91 11.52
C TRP A 403 -10.98 15.00 12.68
N LEU A 404 -9.73 15.37 12.37
CA LEU A 404 -8.63 15.50 13.32
C LEU A 404 -8.85 16.55 14.40
N VAL A 405 -9.53 17.65 14.03
CA VAL A 405 -9.81 18.75 14.95
C VAL A 405 -11.11 18.51 15.74
N SER A 406 -12.02 17.64 15.26
CA SER A 406 -13.38 17.54 15.80
C SER A 406 -13.70 16.35 16.71
N HIS A 407 -13.02 15.19 16.65
CA HIS A 407 -13.57 13.98 17.30
C HIS A 407 -12.58 13.05 18.01
N LYS A 408 -12.95 12.66 19.25
CA LYS A 408 -12.56 11.42 19.94
C LYS A 408 -12.78 10.20 19.01
N SER A 409 -11.79 9.35 18.83
CA SER A 409 -11.63 8.36 17.75
C SER A 409 -12.66 7.20 17.66
N CYS A 410 -13.35 7.06 16.52
CA CYS A 410 -13.74 5.77 15.90
C CYS A 410 -13.53 5.90 14.37
N GLU A 411 -13.06 4.84 13.69
CA GLU A 411 -12.78 4.82 12.24
C GLU A 411 -14.03 4.56 11.37
N CYS A 412 -15.22 4.68 11.96
CA CYS A 412 -16.50 4.39 11.35
C CYS A 412 -17.20 5.66 10.86
N ASN A 413 -18.05 5.59 9.83
CA ASN A 413 -18.91 6.71 9.43
C ASN A 413 -19.76 7.14 10.62
N ARG A 414 -19.55 8.38 11.08
CA ARG A 414 -20.27 8.95 12.21
C ARG A 414 -21.39 9.83 11.73
N TYR A 415 -22.51 9.78 12.43
CA TYR A 415 -23.67 10.59 12.18
C TYR A 415 -24.26 11.09 13.50
N VAL A 416 -24.97 12.21 13.43
CA VAL A 416 -25.69 12.70 14.60
C VAL A 416 -26.97 11.89 14.75
N GLY A 417 -27.16 11.29 15.92
CA GLY A 417 -28.39 10.65 16.33
C GLY A 417 -29.18 11.54 17.30
N LYS A 418 -30.48 11.30 17.39
CA LYS A 418 -31.34 11.93 18.37
C LYS A 418 -32.11 10.87 19.14
N ARG A 419 -31.99 10.88 20.46
CA ARG A 419 -32.67 9.94 21.35
C ARG A 419 -33.50 10.71 22.36
N LEU A 420 -34.64 10.16 22.73
CA LEU A 420 -35.43 10.66 23.85
C LEU A 420 -35.09 9.81 25.09
N MET A 421 -35.28 10.28 26.31
CA MET A 421 -35.04 9.53 27.55
C MET A 421 -35.97 10.06 28.65
N SER A 422 -36.28 9.27 29.68
CA SER A 422 -36.94 9.81 30.88
C SER A 422 -35.95 10.66 31.69
N LYS A 423 -36.46 11.67 32.39
CA LYS A 423 -35.65 12.58 33.20
C LYS A 423 -34.97 11.86 34.36
N SER A 424 -35.68 10.93 35.01
CA SER A 424 -35.12 10.05 36.04
C SER A 424 -33.91 9.27 35.56
N ARG A 425 -33.98 8.67 34.36
CA ARG A 425 -32.85 7.90 33.80
C ARG A 425 -31.73 8.80 33.31
N PHE A 426 -32.07 9.93 32.71
CA PHE A 426 -31.07 10.93 32.34
C PHE A 426 -30.25 11.34 33.56
N GLN A 427 -30.88 11.55 34.72
CA GLN A 427 -30.19 11.88 35.97
C GLN A 427 -29.26 10.75 36.43
N GLU A 428 -29.68 9.49 36.35
CA GLU A 428 -28.83 8.32 36.69
C GLU A 428 -27.58 8.22 35.79
N CYS A 429 -27.74 8.31 34.46
CA CYS A 429 -26.62 8.25 33.52
C CYS A 429 -25.78 9.53 33.49
N SER A 430 -26.39 10.66 33.83
CA SER A 430 -25.70 11.95 33.83
C SER A 430 -24.57 11.99 34.84
N HIS A 431 -24.60 11.20 35.92
CA HIS A 431 -23.56 11.26 36.95
C HIS A 431 -22.16 10.84 36.46
N GLU A 432 -22.07 9.98 35.44
CA GLU A 432 -20.83 9.62 34.72
C GLU A 432 -20.50 10.62 33.59
N LEU A 433 -21.52 11.18 32.95
CA LEU A 433 -21.38 12.18 31.88
C LEU A 433 -21.04 13.60 32.39
N LEU A 434 -21.47 13.94 33.61
CA LEU A 434 -21.34 15.24 34.29
C LEU A 434 -19.99 15.45 34.99
N GLN A 435 -19.09 14.47 34.94
CA GLN A 435 -17.71 14.68 35.42
C GLN A 435 -16.98 15.78 34.60
N ASP A 436 -17.51 16.15 33.44
CA ASP A 436 -17.09 17.29 32.63
C ASP A 436 -18.33 18.14 32.24
N PRO A 437 -18.64 19.24 32.96
CA PRO A 437 -19.91 19.97 32.83
C PRO A 437 -20.17 20.61 31.46
N ALA A 438 -19.18 20.64 30.56
CA ALA A 438 -19.29 21.24 29.22
C ALA A 438 -19.52 20.20 28.10
N ALA A 439 -19.80 18.93 28.42
CA ALA A 439 -19.54 17.82 27.52
C ALA A 439 -20.70 17.28 26.65
N PHE A 440 -21.95 17.72 26.78
CA PHE A 440 -23.07 17.12 26.01
C PHE A 440 -24.25 18.07 25.75
N VAL A 441 -24.97 17.85 24.63
CA VAL A 441 -26.13 18.64 24.19
C VAL A 441 -27.43 17.89 24.44
N PHE A 442 -28.37 18.51 25.14
CA PHE A 442 -29.69 17.93 25.42
C PHE A 442 -30.75 19.02 25.62
N ARG A 443 -32.03 18.65 25.53
CA ARG A 443 -33.19 19.51 25.74
C ARG A 443 -34.24 18.80 26.59
N GLU A 444 -34.62 19.36 27.72
CA GLU A 444 -35.78 18.85 28.47
C GLU A 444 -37.08 19.09 27.69
N ARG A 445 -37.93 18.07 27.64
CA ARG A 445 -39.31 18.12 27.14
C ARG A 445 -40.25 18.07 28.35
N GLY A 446 -41.44 18.67 28.22
CA GLY A 446 -42.51 18.45 29.20
C GLY A 446 -42.83 16.96 29.39
N ASP A 447 -43.44 16.61 30.52
CA ASP A 447 -43.81 15.24 30.92
C ASP A 447 -42.64 14.29 31.23
N ASP A 448 -41.68 14.75 32.03
CA ASP A 448 -40.57 13.92 32.58
C ASP A 448 -39.63 13.33 31.51
N LEU A 449 -39.42 14.05 30.41
CA LEU A 449 -38.63 13.59 29.26
C LEU A 449 -37.45 14.52 28.93
N VAL A 450 -36.41 13.95 28.35
CA VAL A 450 -35.19 14.63 27.92
C VAL A 450 -34.79 14.13 26.54
N GLU A 451 -34.67 15.03 25.58
CA GLU A 451 -34.07 14.75 24.26
C GLU A 451 -32.55 14.92 24.36
N ILE A 452 -31.81 13.90 23.97
CA ILE A 452 -30.34 13.88 23.97
C ILE A 452 -29.87 13.68 22.53
N TYR A 453 -28.89 14.49 22.15
CA TYR A 453 -28.24 14.36 20.86
C TYR A 453 -27.01 13.49 21.02
N THR A 454 -26.87 12.48 20.17
CA THR A 454 -25.80 11.49 20.21
C THR A 454 -24.92 11.62 19.00
N ASP A 455 -23.69 11.17 19.16
CA ASP A 455 -22.74 10.98 18.08
C ASP A 455 -22.60 9.47 17.87
N GLU A 456 -23.20 9.00 16.79
CA GLU A 456 -23.41 7.59 16.51
C GLU A 456 -22.52 7.16 15.36
N CYS A 457 -22.15 5.90 15.38
CA CYS A 457 -21.63 5.19 14.24
C CYS A 457 -22.27 3.80 14.22
N GLU A 458 -22.10 3.06 13.14
CA GLU A 458 -22.70 1.72 12.97
C GLU A 458 -22.44 0.75 14.15
N HIS A 459 -21.34 0.97 14.88
CA HIS A 459 -20.88 0.07 15.94
C HIS A 459 -20.98 0.66 17.36
N HIS A 460 -21.12 1.98 17.49
CA HIS A 460 -21.00 2.67 18.78
C HIS A 460 -21.93 3.87 18.86
N VAL A 461 -22.47 4.12 20.05
CA VAL A 461 -23.30 5.29 20.34
C VAL A 461 -22.64 6.05 21.46
N ILE A 462 -22.27 7.30 21.20
CA ILE A 462 -21.73 8.19 22.22
C ILE A 462 -22.80 9.22 22.57
N TYR A 463 -23.15 9.29 23.86
CA TYR A 463 -24.15 10.22 24.36
C TYR A 463 -23.57 11.64 24.42
N GLY A 464 -24.18 12.57 23.69
CA GLY A 464 -23.77 13.97 23.64
C GLY A 464 -22.83 14.32 22.49
N LEU A 465 -23.17 15.36 21.73
CA LEU A 465 -22.20 16.07 20.90
C LEU A 465 -21.36 17.03 21.74
N ARG A 466 -20.03 16.92 21.69
CA ARG A 466 -19.09 17.88 22.30
C ARG A 466 -18.79 18.99 21.30
N THR A 467 -19.71 19.93 21.12
CA THR A 467 -19.35 21.22 20.50
C THR A 467 -19.17 22.25 21.61
N VAL A 468 -18.18 23.13 21.48
CA VAL A 468 -17.61 24.00 22.53
C VAL A 468 -18.65 24.82 23.33
N ASN A 469 -19.91 24.91 22.88
CA ASN A 469 -20.96 25.70 23.55
C ASN A 469 -22.31 24.98 23.81
N GLY A 470 -22.45 23.67 23.58
CA GLY A 470 -23.70 22.96 23.97
C GLY A 470 -24.98 23.38 23.22
N ASP A 471 -24.87 23.85 21.97
CA ASP A 471 -25.97 24.43 21.18
C ASP A 471 -26.96 23.37 20.63
N VAL A 472 -28.18 23.38 21.17
CA VAL A 472 -29.28 22.45 20.82
C VAL A 472 -29.83 22.69 19.42
N GLU A 473 -29.98 23.95 18.99
CA GLU A 473 -30.59 24.26 17.69
C GLU A 473 -29.68 23.79 16.55
N ARG A 474 -28.37 23.97 16.74
CA ARG A 474 -27.37 23.48 15.80
C ARG A 474 -27.32 21.95 15.74
N ALA A 475 -27.41 21.26 16.88
CA ALA A 475 -27.46 19.81 16.92
C ALA A 475 -28.70 19.25 16.20
N GLU A 476 -29.87 19.87 16.41
CA GLU A 476 -31.12 19.53 15.72
C GLU A 476 -31.02 19.75 14.20
N ALA A 477 -30.43 20.87 13.75
CA ALA A 477 -30.26 21.15 12.33
C ALA A 477 -29.33 20.13 11.64
N LEU A 478 -28.25 19.71 12.32
CA LEU A 478 -27.34 18.68 11.80
C LEU A 478 -28.05 17.31 11.70
N PHE A 479 -28.81 16.94 12.74
CA PHE A 479 -29.62 15.73 12.72
C PHE A 479 -30.62 15.73 11.54
N GLN A 480 -31.37 16.82 11.35
CA GLN A 480 -32.35 16.94 10.26
C GLN A 480 -31.71 16.89 8.86
N ARG A 481 -30.51 17.46 8.70
CA ARG A 481 -29.76 17.40 7.44
C ARG A 481 -29.33 15.98 7.09
N ASP A 482 -28.90 15.20 8.08
CA ASP A 482 -28.35 13.86 7.87
C ASP A 482 -29.45 12.78 7.76
N LEU A 483 -30.66 13.10 8.23
CA LEU A 483 -31.84 12.23 8.22
C LEU A 483 -32.13 11.54 6.87
N PRO A 484 -32.07 12.20 5.69
CA PRO A 484 -32.43 11.58 4.41
C PRO A 484 -31.41 10.57 3.88
N VAL A 485 -30.16 10.63 4.38
CA VAL A 485 -29.06 9.77 3.93
C VAL A 485 -28.75 8.63 4.91
N GLN A 486 -29.30 8.68 6.12
CA GLN A 486 -29.20 7.60 7.08
C GLN A 486 -30.03 6.40 6.62
N ARG A 487 -29.41 5.22 6.66
CA ARG A 487 -30.03 3.93 6.36
C ARG A 487 -30.26 3.19 7.65
N TYR A 488 -31.51 2.83 7.88
CA TYR A 488 -31.91 2.07 9.07
C TYR A 488 -32.27 0.66 8.65
N SER A 489 -31.58 -0.32 9.22
CA SER A 489 -31.87 -1.73 9.00
C SER A 489 -32.66 -2.26 10.21
N LEU A 490 -33.94 -2.57 9.99
CA LEU A 490 -34.86 -2.94 11.06
C LEU A 490 -35.56 -4.25 10.73
N ARG A 491 -35.81 -5.03 11.78
CA ARG A 491 -36.79 -6.11 11.75
C ARG A 491 -38.14 -5.60 12.22
N TYR A 492 -39.23 -6.17 11.70
CA TYR A 492 -40.56 -5.77 12.14
C TYR A 492 -41.52 -6.95 12.32
N VAL A 493 -42.49 -6.75 13.23
CA VAL A 493 -43.61 -7.67 13.46
C VAL A 493 -44.91 -6.88 13.39
N THR A 494 -45.84 -7.28 12.53
CA THR A 494 -47.18 -6.67 12.49
C THR A 494 -48.22 -7.55 13.15
N ARG A 495 -49.12 -6.96 13.94
CA ARG A 495 -50.32 -7.63 14.43
C ARG A 495 -51.55 -7.11 13.69
N LYS A 496 -52.29 -8.02 13.07
CA LYS A 496 -53.52 -7.72 12.32
C LYS A 496 -54.75 -7.93 13.20
N GLY A 497 -55.75 -7.06 13.04
CA GLY A 497 -57.05 -7.21 13.66
C GLY A 497 -57.96 -8.22 12.95
N PHE A 498 -59.19 -8.38 13.46
CA PHE A 498 -60.20 -9.30 12.92
C PHE A 498 -60.53 -9.06 11.43
N LEU A 499 -60.50 -7.79 11.00
CA LEU A 499 -60.73 -7.39 9.59
C LEU A 499 -59.46 -7.43 8.73
N ARG A 500 -58.39 -8.11 9.18
CA ARG A 500 -57.10 -8.30 8.48
C ARG A 500 -56.26 -7.04 8.22
N GLY A 501 -56.71 -5.86 8.64
CA GLY A 501 -55.88 -4.65 8.68
C GLY A 501 -54.82 -4.71 9.79
N VAL A 502 -53.63 -4.16 9.54
CA VAL A 502 -52.59 -4.03 10.58
C VAL A 502 -53.09 -3.05 11.63
N GLN A 503 -53.01 -3.43 12.90
CA GLN A 503 -53.44 -2.62 14.05
C GLN A 503 -52.26 -2.13 14.88
N MET A 504 -51.19 -2.92 14.94
CA MET A 504 -49.95 -2.56 15.64
C MET A 504 -48.75 -3.08 14.85
N VAL A 505 -47.63 -2.38 14.94
CA VAL A 505 -46.34 -2.83 14.41
C VAL A 505 -45.27 -2.65 15.47
N ALA A 506 -44.43 -3.67 15.64
CA ALA A 506 -43.21 -3.60 16.41
C ALA A 506 -42.03 -3.45 15.46
N LEU A 507 -41.16 -2.48 15.72
CA LEU A 507 -39.87 -2.30 15.05
C LEU A 507 -38.78 -2.77 16.01
N MET A 508 -37.79 -3.48 15.48
CA MET A 508 -36.72 -4.13 16.22
C MET A 508 -35.38 -3.84 15.55
N GLY A 509 -34.40 -3.35 16.30
CA GLY A 509 -33.07 -3.02 15.82
C GLY A 509 -32.40 -1.94 16.67
N ARG A 510 -31.06 -1.82 16.59
CA ARG A 510 -30.28 -0.87 17.40
C ARG A 510 -30.72 0.60 17.24
N ASP A 511 -31.29 0.93 16.09
CA ASP A 511 -31.73 2.28 15.74
C ASP A 511 -33.22 2.54 15.94
N ALA A 512 -33.98 1.53 16.42
CA ALA A 512 -35.42 1.68 16.59
C ALA A 512 -35.71 2.94 17.43
N ALA A 513 -35.07 3.07 18.59
CA ALA A 513 -35.18 4.23 19.49
C ALA A 513 -35.03 5.60 18.80
N SER A 514 -34.07 5.73 17.88
CA SER A 514 -33.80 6.97 17.14
C SER A 514 -34.96 7.32 16.20
N ILE A 515 -35.66 6.31 15.68
CA ILE A 515 -36.85 6.47 14.82
C ILE A 515 -38.06 6.95 15.63
N ALA A 516 -38.25 6.45 16.86
CA ALA A 516 -39.36 6.90 17.73
C ALA A 516 -39.29 8.39 18.08
N ALA A 517 -38.09 8.98 18.09
CA ALA A 517 -37.88 10.35 18.51
C ALA A 517 -38.23 11.39 17.42
N HIS A 518 -38.42 10.98 16.17
CA HIS A 518 -38.68 11.91 15.07
C HIS A 518 -39.95 11.56 14.24
N PRO A 519 -40.98 12.43 14.26
CA PRO A 519 -42.24 12.24 13.52
C PRO A 519 -42.10 11.87 12.04
N ALA A 520 -41.13 12.45 11.34
CA ALA A 520 -40.92 12.21 9.91
C ALA A 520 -40.28 10.85 9.60
N LEU A 521 -39.36 10.36 10.44
CA LEU A 521 -38.80 9.01 10.30
C LEU A 521 -39.87 7.96 10.51
N LEU A 522 -40.68 8.15 11.55
CA LEU A 522 -41.77 7.23 11.86
C LEU A 522 -42.83 7.19 10.75
N LYS A 523 -43.17 8.35 10.16
CA LYS A 523 -44.03 8.42 8.97
C LYS A 523 -43.41 7.68 7.79
N GLY A 524 -42.09 7.80 7.59
CA GLY A 524 -41.32 7.08 6.57
C GLY A 524 -41.44 5.56 6.71
N VAL A 525 -41.10 5.00 7.87
CA VAL A 525 -41.20 3.55 8.12
C VAL A 525 -42.62 3.03 7.89
N LEU A 526 -43.63 3.72 8.44
CA LEU A 526 -45.02 3.29 8.28
C LEU A 526 -45.47 3.34 6.81
N SER A 527 -44.97 4.30 6.04
CA SER A 527 -45.27 4.42 4.61
C SER A 527 -44.65 3.29 3.79
N ASP A 528 -43.39 2.92 4.07
CA ASP A 528 -42.70 1.81 3.40
C ASP A 528 -43.36 0.45 3.71
N LEU A 529 -43.81 0.27 4.96
CA LEU A 529 -44.62 -0.89 5.36
C LEU A 529 -46.07 -0.82 4.83
N LYS A 530 -46.46 0.27 4.18
CA LYS A 530 -47.81 0.55 3.67
C LYS A 530 -48.89 0.49 4.76
N ILE A 531 -48.55 0.88 5.98
CA ILE A 531 -49.44 0.96 7.14
C ILE A 531 -50.03 2.37 7.24
N ARG A 532 -51.34 2.47 7.50
CA ARG A 532 -52.05 3.75 7.63
C ARG A 532 -52.72 3.86 8.99
N PHE A 533 -52.07 4.54 9.92
CA PHE A 533 -52.60 4.80 11.27
C PHE A 533 -53.18 6.22 11.46
N GLY A 534 -53.17 7.04 10.40
CA GLY A 534 -53.53 8.45 10.47
C GLY A 534 -52.32 9.35 10.76
N ASP A 535 -52.56 10.58 11.19
CA ASP A 535 -51.52 11.58 11.43
C ASP A 535 -51.07 11.62 12.90
N ARG A 536 -51.66 10.78 13.75
CA ARG A 536 -51.26 10.63 15.15
C ARG A 536 -51.16 9.15 15.49
N VAL A 537 -50.12 8.79 16.22
CA VAL A 537 -49.85 7.41 16.62
C VAL A 537 -49.53 7.34 18.10
N LYS A 538 -49.83 6.19 18.71
CA LYS A 538 -49.34 5.83 20.04
C LYS A 538 -48.13 4.96 19.89
N ILE A 539 -47.08 5.25 20.65
CA ILE A 539 -45.86 4.44 20.65
C ILE A 539 -45.49 4.03 22.07
N PHE A 540 -44.90 2.84 22.18
CA PHE A 540 -44.45 2.26 23.43
C PHE A 540 -43.13 1.50 23.22
N ALA A 541 -42.11 1.75 24.04
CA ALA A 541 -40.75 1.25 23.77
C ALA A 541 -40.07 0.65 25.00
N PRO A 542 -40.55 -0.47 25.56
CA PRO A 542 -40.09 -0.93 26.87
C PRO A 542 -38.67 -1.56 26.87
N PHE A 543 -38.06 -1.80 25.71
CA PHE A 543 -36.76 -2.47 25.56
C PHE A 543 -35.82 -1.73 24.61
N ASN A 544 -34.52 -1.99 24.78
CA ASN A 544 -33.51 -1.50 23.84
C ASN A 544 -33.73 -2.07 22.45
N GLY A 545 -33.88 -1.14 21.51
CA GLY A 545 -34.10 -1.48 20.12
C GLY A 545 -35.47 -2.09 19.81
N ILE A 546 -36.47 -2.00 20.69
CA ILE A 546 -37.85 -2.40 20.37
C ILE A 546 -38.82 -1.24 20.60
N ILE A 547 -39.59 -0.92 19.58
CA ILE A 547 -40.70 0.04 19.68
C ILE A 547 -41.95 -0.58 19.08
N THR A 548 -43.06 -0.51 19.81
CA THR A 548 -44.39 -0.79 19.28
C THR A 548 -45.13 0.49 18.96
N ILE A 549 -45.84 0.47 17.84
CA ILE A 549 -46.59 1.60 17.28
C ILE A 549 -48.01 1.11 17.00
N GLY A 550 -49.00 1.87 17.43
CA GLY A 550 -50.41 1.66 17.13
C GLY A 550 -51.09 2.96 16.69
N SER A 551 -52.32 2.82 16.20
CA SER A 551 -53.18 3.99 15.94
C SER A 551 -53.47 4.76 17.24
N ALA A 552 -53.81 6.05 17.11
CA ALA A 552 -54.04 6.91 18.28
C ALA A 552 -55.15 6.39 19.23
N ASP A 553 -56.12 5.66 18.71
CA ASP A 553 -57.22 5.04 19.45
C ASP A 553 -56.85 3.68 20.09
N MET A 554 -55.63 3.17 19.85
CA MET A 554 -55.19 1.90 20.42
C MET A 554 -55.12 1.96 21.95
N ASP A 555 -55.56 0.88 22.58
CA ASP A 555 -55.45 0.68 24.03
C ASP A 555 -54.00 0.44 24.42
N GLU A 556 -53.50 1.25 25.34
CA GLU A 556 -52.11 1.29 25.80
C GLU A 556 -51.66 -0.06 26.34
N SER A 557 -52.52 -0.72 27.10
CA SER A 557 -52.26 -2.04 27.67
C SER A 557 -52.05 -3.13 26.61
N LYS A 558 -52.67 -2.98 25.44
CA LYS A 558 -52.51 -3.91 24.31
C LYS A 558 -51.21 -3.64 23.56
N LEU A 559 -50.85 -2.38 23.38
CA LEU A 559 -49.60 -1.96 22.76
C LEU A 559 -48.40 -2.37 23.63
N GLU A 560 -48.55 -2.24 24.94
CA GLU A 560 -47.62 -2.71 25.95
C GLU A 560 -47.45 -4.23 25.90
N LYS A 561 -48.54 -4.98 26.06
CA LYS A 561 -48.50 -6.44 25.99
C LYS A 561 -47.87 -6.93 24.69
N PHE A 562 -48.16 -6.27 23.57
CA PHE A 562 -47.58 -6.62 22.28
C PHE A 562 -46.06 -6.42 22.24
N ALA A 563 -45.54 -5.36 22.87
CA ALA A 563 -44.09 -5.15 22.96
C ALA A 563 -43.41 -6.27 23.75
N TYR A 564 -43.97 -6.64 24.92
CA TYR A 564 -43.45 -7.73 25.74
C TYR A 564 -43.55 -9.10 25.04
N ASP A 565 -44.64 -9.36 24.31
CA ASP A 565 -44.79 -10.58 23.53
C ASP A 565 -43.70 -10.67 22.44
N VAL A 566 -43.47 -9.57 21.69
CA VAL A 566 -42.42 -9.51 20.66
C VAL A 566 -41.04 -9.72 21.25
N ALA A 567 -40.74 -9.07 22.37
CA ALA A 567 -39.46 -9.23 23.05
C ALA A 567 -39.21 -10.66 23.53
N ARG A 568 -40.24 -11.35 24.03
CA ARG A 568 -40.12 -12.76 24.45
C ARG A 568 -39.80 -13.69 23.28
N ASP A 569 -40.31 -13.39 22.10
CA ASP A 569 -40.20 -14.23 20.91
C ASP A 569 -38.87 -14.01 20.14
N MET A 570 -38.04 -13.06 20.57
CA MET A 570 -36.70 -12.87 20.01
C MET A 570 -35.70 -13.89 20.58
N PRO A 571 -34.86 -14.51 19.73
CA PRO A 571 -33.90 -15.54 20.16
C PRO A 571 -32.76 -14.98 21.01
N GLU A 572 -32.31 -13.77 20.69
CA GLU A 572 -31.53 -12.94 21.60
C GLU A 572 -32.56 -12.25 22.50
N GLN A 573 -32.71 -12.71 23.74
CA GLN A 573 -33.64 -12.07 24.67
C GLN A 573 -33.22 -10.60 24.81
N PRO A 574 -34.02 -9.64 24.28
CA PRO A 574 -33.68 -8.23 24.38
C PRO A 574 -33.64 -7.90 25.86
N GLU A 575 -32.57 -7.26 26.30
CA GLU A 575 -32.33 -7.05 27.73
C GLU A 575 -33.51 -6.32 28.37
N LEU A 576 -34.12 -6.98 29.35
CA LEU A 576 -35.20 -6.45 30.19
C LEU A 576 -34.60 -5.42 31.17
N LYS A 577 -34.52 -4.16 30.71
CA LYS A 577 -34.23 -2.89 31.44
C LYS A 577 -32.79 -2.80 32.01
N SER A 578 -32.06 -1.70 31.77
CA SER A 578 -32.40 -0.38 32.32
C SER A 578 -32.06 0.83 31.44
N ASP A 579 -31.54 0.63 30.24
CA ASP A 579 -30.81 1.70 29.57
C ASP A 579 -31.54 2.10 28.30
N HIS A 580 -32.19 3.26 28.34
CA HIS A 580 -32.78 4.00 27.22
C HIS A 580 -34.23 3.62 26.84
N LEU A 581 -35.13 4.55 27.20
CA LEU A 581 -36.46 4.77 26.63
C LEU A 581 -37.64 3.93 27.11
N SER A 582 -37.90 3.78 28.41
CA SER A 582 -39.28 3.45 28.85
C SER A 582 -40.23 4.59 28.45
N TYR A 583 -40.69 4.58 27.21
CA TYR A 583 -41.48 5.63 26.59
C TYR A 583 -42.90 5.14 26.39
N HIS A 584 -43.85 5.97 26.78
CA HIS A 584 -45.25 5.81 26.48
C HIS A 584 -45.79 7.19 26.09
N GLY A 585 -46.33 7.34 24.87
CA GLY A 585 -46.78 8.67 24.44
C GLY A 585 -47.44 8.71 23.09
N MET A 586 -48.15 9.81 22.85
CA MET A 586 -48.82 10.11 21.60
C MET A 586 -47.94 11.05 20.77
N LEU A 587 -47.65 10.65 19.54
CA LEU A 587 -46.82 11.42 18.61
C LEU A 587 -47.65 11.86 17.41
N GLU A 588 -47.60 13.14 17.10
CA GLU A 588 -48.11 13.67 15.83
C GLU A 588 -47.05 13.43 14.76
N LEU A 589 -47.44 12.79 13.66
CA LEU A 589 -46.56 12.48 12.55
C LEU A 589 -46.37 13.72 11.68
N ALA A 590 -45.21 13.83 11.05
CA ALA A 590 -44.96 14.89 10.08
C ALA A 590 -45.78 14.66 8.79
N ASP A 591 -45.96 15.74 8.04
CA ASP A 591 -46.64 15.70 6.74
C ASP A 591 -45.83 14.94 5.69
N GLU A 592 -44.50 15.08 5.72
CA GLU A 592 -43.59 14.44 4.78
C GLU A 592 -42.81 13.27 5.42
N PRO A 593 -42.74 12.10 4.76
CA PRO A 593 -41.94 10.98 5.21
C PRO A 593 -40.44 11.21 4.90
N LEU A 594 -39.56 10.87 5.84
CA LEU A 594 -38.10 10.98 5.67
C LEU A 594 -37.39 9.69 6.12
N GLY A 595 -36.14 9.49 5.66
CA GLY A 595 -35.29 8.34 5.96
C GLY A 595 -35.30 7.24 4.87
N GLN A 596 -34.31 6.35 4.90
CA GLN A 596 -34.24 5.15 4.05
C GLN A 596 -34.23 3.89 4.92
N PHE A 597 -35.08 2.92 4.60
CA PHE A 597 -35.30 1.76 5.47
C PHE A 597 -35.09 0.44 4.73
N GLU A 598 -34.27 -0.42 5.32
CA GLU A 598 -34.17 -1.83 4.96
C GLU A 598 -34.98 -2.62 6.00
N LEU A 599 -36.15 -3.13 5.58
CA LEU A 599 -37.14 -3.70 6.49
C LEU A 599 -37.27 -5.22 6.28
N GLU A 600 -36.88 -5.98 7.30
CA GLU A 600 -36.97 -7.44 7.30
C GLU A 600 -38.16 -7.91 8.16
N ALA A 601 -39.06 -8.72 7.58
CA ALA A 601 -40.18 -9.27 8.34
C ALA A 601 -39.68 -10.35 9.30
N HIS A 602 -39.92 -10.19 10.59
CA HIS A 602 -39.58 -11.22 11.56
C HIS A 602 -40.73 -12.22 11.69
N GLN A 603 -40.42 -13.50 11.41
CA GLN A 603 -41.40 -14.57 11.54
C GLN A 603 -41.53 -14.96 13.01
N THR A 604 -42.52 -14.42 13.69
CA THR A 604 -42.92 -14.92 15.00
C THR A 604 -43.47 -16.33 14.82
N HIS A 605 -42.88 -17.34 15.49
CA HIS A 605 -43.48 -18.66 15.60
C HIS A 605 -44.75 -18.55 16.46
N SER A 606 -45.87 -18.19 15.83
CA SER A 606 -47.18 -18.20 16.47
C SER A 606 -47.54 -19.64 16.81
N THR A 607 -47.24 -20.08 18.03
CA THR A 607 -48.01 -21.13 18.68
C THR A 607 -49.46 -20.65 18.74
N ARG A 608 -50.32 -21.25 17.91
CA ARG A 608 -51.75 -21.04 17.98
C ARG A 608 -52.22 -21.29 19.41
N SER A 609 -52.75 -20.26 20.05
CA SER A 609 -53.73 -20.38 21.13
C SER A 609 -54.74 -19.26 21.00
#